data_AF-A0AA40I682-F1
#
_entry.id   AF-A0AA40I682-F1
#
_cell.length_a   1.000
_cell.length_b   1.000
_cell.length_c   1.000
_cell.angle_alpha   90.00
_cell.angle_beta   90.00
_cell.angle_gamma   90.00
#
_symmetry.space_group_name_H-M   'P 1'
#
loop_
_entity.id
_entity.type
_entity.pdbx_description
1 polymer ?
#
loop_
_entity_poly.entity_id
_entity_poly.type
_entity_poly.pdbx_seq_one_letter_code
_entity_poly.pdbx_strand_id
1 'polypeptide(L)'
;MEERPRPAPVPTAALGPTVPFKVQEFMHSAPSNIILNMTKMDRPPQAQLSLLPDNTALKQQRLPAYRLQLSASKVLSGFFATGAFCLGMGIILLLSAKSIKEIEINYTNICANCAKLRENAINFDKECFCSIPFYLPETMQGNVYMYYKLYGFHQNLYHYILSRSNSQLMGRNIKDVEGCGSFKKTHNGTPICPCGAIANSMFNDTIILLYNLNSSIYIKVPMLSRGITWWTDKYIKFQNPKSIDLPSAFA
;
A
#
# COMPACT_ATOMS: atom_id res chain seq x y z
N MET A 1 -16.72 16.09 20.63
CA MET A 1 -15.81 15.31 21.49
C MET A 1 -16.49 13.97 21.61
N GLU A 2 -16.13 13.04 20.73
CA GLU A 2 -16.89 11.79 20.54
C GLU A 2 -15.91 10.62 20.64
N GLU A 3 -16.29 9.60 21.41
CA GLU A 3 -15.44 8.51 21.88
C GLU A 3 -14.87 7.61 20.76
N ARG A 4 -13.64 7.15 20.99
CA ARG A 4 -12.96 6.11 20.19
C ARG A 4 -13.65 4.75 20.41
N PRO A 5 -13.97 3.98 19.35
CA PRO A 5 -14.21 2.55 19.50
C PRO A 5 -12.86 1.83 19.73
N ARG A 6 -12.80 0.99 20.76
CA ARG A 6 -11.67 0.06 20.99
C ARG A 6 -11.62 -0.99 19.86
N PRO A 7 -10.42 -1.37 19.37
CA PRO A 7 -10.30 -2.44 18.40
C PRO A 7 -10.68 -3.80 19.01
N ALA A 8 -11.36 -4.63 18.23
CA ALA A 8 -11.72 -6.00 18.58
C ALA A 8 -10.46 -6.88 18.76
N PRO A 9 -10.51 -7.91 19.63
CA PRO A 9 -9.37 -8.80 19.85
C PRO A 9 -9.11 -9.67 18.61
N VAL A 10 -7.84 -9.77 18.24
CA VAL A 10 -7.33 -10.65 17.18
C VAL A 10 -7.52 -12.12 17.59
N PRO A 11 -8.00 -13.02 16.71
CA PRO A 11 -8.11 -14.43 17.05
C PRO A 11 -6.72 -15.07 17.19
N THR A 12 -6.45 -15.60 18.37
CA THR A 12 -5.26 -16.39 18.71
C THR A 12 -5.31 -17.70 17.92
N ALA A 13 -4.39 -17.89 16.96
CA ALA A 13 -4.22 -19.16 16.28
C ALA A 13 -3.65 -20.19 17.28
N ALA A 14 -4.36 -21.31 17.45
CA ALA A 14 -3.96 -22.42 18.28
C ALA A 14 -2.70 -23.10 17.71
N LEU A 15 -1.66 -23.22 18.53
CA LEU A 15 -0.50 -24.07 18.25
C LEU A 15 -0.93 -25.54 18.28
N GLY A 16 -0.71 -26.25 17.16
CA GLY A 16 -0.76 -27.71 17.10
C GLY A 16 0.40 -28.37 17.85
N PRO A 17 0.30 -29.68 18.13
CA PRO A 17 1.06 -30.34 19.19
C PRO A 17 2.56 -30.42 18.91
N THR A 18 3.33 -30.03 19.91
CA THR A 18 4.76 -30.27 20.08
C THR A 18 5.03 -31.78 20.17
N VAL A 19 5.83 -32.31 19.26
CA VAL A 19 6.40 -33.66 19.39
C VAL A 19 7.57 -33.59 20.40
N PRO A 20 7.57 -34.40 21.47
CA PRO A 20 8.64 -34.39 22.45
C PRO A 20 9.85 -35.15 21.92
N PHE A 21 10.99 -34.48 21.74
CA PHE A 21 12.27 -35.16 21.60
C PHE A 21 12.83 -35.45 22.99
N LYS A 22 12.84 -36.75 23.30
CA LYS A 22 13.29 -37.34 24.57
C LYS A 22 14.81 -37.21 24.68
N VAL A 23 15.27 -36.50 25.71
CA VAL A 23 16.68 -36.51 26.14
C VAL A 23 16.91 -37.84 26.86
N GLN A 24 17.84 -38.64 26.38
CA GLN A 24 18.30 -39.84 27.07
C GLN A 24 19.63 -39.51 27.77
N GLU A 25 19.58 -39.47 29.10
CA GLU A 25 20.76 -39.41 29.95
C GLU A 25 21.60 -40.69 29.80
N PHE A 26 22.93 -40.52 29.75
CA PHE A 26 23.87 -41.52 30.22
C PHE A 26 24.81 -40.84 31.23
N MET A 27 24.60 -41.14 32.51
CA MET A 27 25.58 -40.91 33.57
C MET A 27 26.80 -41.81 33.32
N HIS A 28 28.00 -41.29 33.55
CA HIS A 28 29.14 -42.07 34.02
C HIS A 28 29.79 -41.34 35.19
N SER A 29 29.83 -42.04 36.32
CA SER A 29 30.52 -41.69 37.55
C SER A 29 32.04 -41.82 37.39
N ALA A 30 32.79 -40.94 38.03
CA ALA A 30 34.15 -41.23 38.47
C ALA A 30 34.34 -40.70 39.91
N PRO A 31 35.14 -41.37 40.75
CA PRO A 31 35.04 -41.26 42.20
C PRO A 31 35.92 -40.16 42.82
N SER A 32 35.68 -39.99 44.11
CA SER A 32 36.07 -38.94 45.05
C SER A 32 37.55 -38.84 45.49
N ASN A 33 37.92 -37.58 45.79
CA ASN A 33 38.83 -37.03 46.82
C ASN A 33 40.29 -37.50 46.92
N ILE A 34 41.24 -36.58 46.70
CA ILE A 34 42.48 -36.45 47.51
C ILE A 34 42.83 -34.96 47.68
N ILE A 35 42.93 -34.54 48.95
CA ILE A 35 43.53 -33.29 49.44
C ILE A 35 45.06 -33.45 49.39
N LEU A 36 45.78 -32.51 48.79
CA LEU A 36 47.20 -32.29 49.06
C LEU A 36 47.48 -30.78 49.23
N ASN A 37 48.11 -30.48 50.36
CA ASN A 37 48.42 -29.17 50.91
C ASN A 37 49.32 -28.32 50.01
N MET A 38 49.14 -27.00 50.15
CA MET A 38 50.00 -25.97 49.59
C MET A 38 51.44 -26.13 50.11
N THR A 39 52.39 -26.34 49.19
CA THR A 39 53.79 -25.99 49.43
C THR A 39 54.35 -25.23 48.25
N LYS A 40 54.68 -23.96 48.54
CA LYS A 40 55.68 -23.11 47.88
C LYS A 40 55.37 -22.63 46.46
N MET A 41 54.91 -21.37 46.36
CA MET A 41 55.03 -20.55 45.16
C MET A 41 56.52 -20.36 44.83
N ASP A 42 56.97 -20.98 43.75
CA ASP A 42 58.04 -20.40 42.92
C ASP A 42 57.40 -19.80 41.67
N ARG A 43 57.80 -18.56 41.40
CA ARG A 43 57.38 -17.63 40.35
C ARG A 43 57.00 -18.32 39.01
N PRO A 44 55.80 -18.09 38.41
CA PRO A 44 55.59 -18.47 37.02
C PRO A 44 56.34 -17.49 36.11
N PRO A 45 57.18 -17.96 35.16
CA PRO A 45 57.71 -17.11 34.11
C PRO A 45 56.59 -16.79 33.10
N GLN A 46 56.41 -15.49 32.85
CA GLN A 46 55.84 -14.88 31.65
C GLN A 46 54.73 -15.66 30.93
N ALA A 47 53.48 -15.22 31.13
CA ALA A 47 52.37 -15.54 30.25
C ALA A 47 52.72 -15.10 28.82
N GLN A 48 53.22 -16.04 28.02
CA GLN A 48 53.27 -15.92 26.56
C GLN A 48 51.85 -15.62 26.09
N LEU A 49 51.63 -14.47 25.45
CA LEU A 49 50.38 -14.20 24.75
C LEU A 49 50.23 -15.31 23.71
N SER A 50 49.33 -16.25 23.99
CA SER A 50 49.22 -17.46 23.20
C SER A 50 48.88 -17.06 21.76
N LEU A 51 49.78 -17.37 20.82
CA LEU A 51 49.48 -17.35 19.37
C LEU A 51 48.41 -18.38 18.98
N LEU A 52 47.82 -19.05 19.98
CA LEU A 52 46.79 -20.05 19.80
C LEU A 52 45.47 -19.34 19.46
N PRO A 53 44.86 -19.65 18.32
CA PRO A 53 43.60 -19.06 17.94
C PRO A 53 42.49 -19.47 18.91
N ASP A 54 41.63 -18.51 19.23
CA ASP A 54 40.47 -18.72 20.10
C ASP A 54 39.61 -19.91 19.62
N ASN A 55 39.25 -20.77 20.57
CA ASN A 55 38.57 -22.04 20.32
C ASN A 55 37.03 -21.93 20.25
N THR A 56 36.49 -20.71 20.12
CA THR A 56 35.04 -20.47 20.02
C THR A 56 34.49 -21.05 18.71
N ALA A 57 33.31 -21.68 18.76
CA ALA A 57 32.68 -22.35 17.61
C ALA A 57 32.53 -21.47 16.35
N LEU A 58 32.32 -20.16 16.52
CA LEU A 58 32.28 -19.18 15.42
C LEU A 58 33.65 -19.03 14.75
N LYS A 59 34.71 -18.79 15.53
CA LYS A 59 36.07 -18.60 15.02
C LYS A 59 36.66 -19.88 14.43
N GLN A 60 36.25 -21.03 14.96
CA GLN A 60 36.63 -22.35 14.46
C GLN A 60 35.72 -22.86 13.32
N GLN A 61 34.70 -22.09 12.91
CA GLN A 61 33.72 -22.47 11.88
C GLN A 61 33.01 -23.82 12.16
N ARG A 62 32.80 -24.15 13.44
CA ARG A 62 32.11 -25.37 13.91
C ARG A 62 30.69 -25.09 14.40
N LEU A 63 30.08 -24.01 13.88
CA LEU A 63 28.67 -23.75 14.16
C LEU A 63 27.81 -24.89 13.61
N PRO A 64 26.77 -25.32 14.33
CA PRO A 64 25.84 -26.32 13.83
C PRO A 64 25.16 -25.77 12.57
N ALA A 65 25.34 -26.44 11.45
CA ALA A 65 24.76 -26.06 10.18
C ALA A 65 23.90 -27.20 9.66
N TYR A 66 22.67 -26.89 9.26
CA TYR A 66 21.81 -27.84 8.59
C TYR A 66 22.25 -27.97 7.13
N ARG A 67 22.68 -29.16 6.73
CA ARG A 67 23.09 -29.44 5.35
C ARG A 67 21.93 -30.08 4.59
N LEU A 68 21.19 -29.27 3.85
CA LEU A 68 20.09 -29.75 3.03
C LEU A 68 20.63 -30.47 1.79
N GLN A 69 20.45 -31.78 1.72
CA GLN A 69 20.74 -32.57 0.52
C GLN A 69 19.46 -32.69 -0.32
N LEU A 70 19.39 -31.90 -1.39
CA LEU A 70 18.31 -31.88 -2.36
C LEU A 70 18.48 -33.02 -3.38
N SER A 71 17.86 -34.17 -3.07
CA SER A 71 17.75 -35.29 -4.01
C SER A 71 16.59 -35.05 -4.99
N ALA A 72 16.70 -35.57 -6.22
CA ALA A 72 15.71 -35.41 -7.28
C ALA A 72 14.29 -35.79 -6.82
N SER A 73 14.12 -36.86 -6.06
CA SER A 73 12.82 -37.30 -5.55
C SER A 73 12.20 -36.32 -4.55
N LYS A 74 13.01 -35.70 -3.69
CA LYS A 74 12.53 -34.70 -2.71
C LYS A 74 12.08 -33.42 -3.42
N VAL A 75 12.86 -33.00 -4.41
CA VAL A 75 12.56 -31.83 -5.23
C VAL A 75 11.28 -32.07 -6.04
N LEU A 76 11.13 -33.23 -6.67
CA LEU A 76 9.94 -33.60 -7.44
C LEU A 76 8.67 -33.58 -6.58
N SER A 77 8.73 -34.18 -5.38
CA SER A 77 7.61 -34.14 -4.43
C SER A 77 7.25 -32.71 -4.01
N GLY A 78 8.24 -31.85 -3.74
CA GLY A 78 8.03 -30.44 -3.43
C GLY A 78 7.34 -29.68 -4.57
N PHE A 79 7.73 -29.94 -5.82
CA PHE A 79 7.08 -29.35 -6.98
C PHE A 79 5.62 -29.80 -7.13
N PHE A 80 5.32 -31.08 -6.91
CA PHE A 80 3.94 -31.57 -6.95
C PHE A 80 3.08 -30.95 -5.85
N ALA A 81 3.58 -30.87 -4.62
CA ALA A 81 2.85 -30.26 -3.51
C ALA A 81 2.58 -28.77 -3.75
N THR A 82 3.61 -28.04 -4.19
CA THR A 82 3.48 -26.61 -4.54
C THR A 82 2.53 -26.42 -5.71
N GLY A 83 2.60 -27.27 -6.73
CA GLY A 83 1.72 -27.24 -7.89
C GLY A 83 0.25 -27.46 -7.52
N ALA A 84 -0.04 -28.47 -6.70
CA ALA A 84 -1.40 -28.73 -6.21
C ALA A 84 -1.96 -27.56 -5.38
N PHE A 85 -1.12 -26.97 -4.52
CA PHE A 85 -1.49 -25.79 -3.75
C PHE A 85 -1.79 -24.58 -4.65
N CYS A 86 -0.89 -24.26 -5.58
CA CYS A 86 -1.06 -23.16 -6.52
C CYS A 86 -2.28 -23.36 -7.43
N LEU A 87 -2.57 -24.60 -7.84
CA LEU A 87 -3.75 -24.94 -8.62
C LEU A 87 -5.03 -24.69 -7.83
N GLY A 88 -5.10 -25.17 -6.59
CA GLY A 88 -6.26 -24.93 -5.71
C GLY A 88 -6.49 -23.43 -5.46
N MET A 89 -5.43 -22.70 -5.09
CA MET A 89 -5.50 -21.25 -4.89
C MET A 89 -5.87 -20.51 -6.17
N GLY A 90 -5.34 -20.93 -7.33
CA GLY A 90 -5.64 -20.35 -8.63
C GLY A 90 -7.12 -20.50 -9.02
N ILE A 91 -7.71 -21.67 -8.77
CA ILE A 91 -9.15 -21.89 -9.02
C ILE A 91 -9.99 -20.97 -8.13
N ILE A 92 -9.67 -20.89 -6.83
CA ILE A 92 -10.41 -20.03 -5.89
C ILE A 92 -10.34 -18.57 -6.34
N LEU A 93 -9.15 -18.05 -6.63
CA LEU A 93 -8.95 -16.68 -7.08
C LEU A 93 -9.70 -16.38 -8.38
N LEU A 94 -9.70 -17.33 -9.33
CA LEU A 94 -10.40 -17.17 -10.61
C LEU A 94 -11.93 -17.13 -10.42
N LEU A 95 -12.48 -18.00 -9.57
CA LEU A 95 -13.92 -17.99 -9.25
C LEU A 95 -14.32 -16.70 -8.54
N SER A 96 -13.51 -16.23 -7.59
CA SER A 96 -13.74 -14.94 -6.92
C SER A 96 -13.71 -13.78 -7.92
N ALA A 97 -12.71 -13.72 -8.81
CA ALA A 97 -12.62 -12.65 -9.81
C ALA A 97 -13.81 -12.62 -10.77
N LYS A 98 -14.30 -13.78 -11.23
CA LYS A 98 -15.47 -13.89 -12.12
C LYS A 98 -16.80 -13.54 -11.44
N SER A 99 -16.85 -13.53 -10.11
CA SER A 99 -18.07 -13.20 -9.37
C SER A 99 -18.36 -11.69 -9.36
N ILE A 100 -17.34 -10.86 -9.60
CA ILE A 100 -17.45 -9.40 -9.62
C ILE A 100 -18.20 -8.96 -10.89
N LYS A 101 -19.22 -8.12 -10.70
CA LYS A 101 -20.03 -7.55 -11.79
C LYS A 101 -19.54 -6.13 -12.09
N GLU A 102 -19.16 -5.90 -13.33
CA GLU A 102 -18.64 -4.62 -13.82
C GLU A 102 -19.41 -4.18 -15.07
N ILE A 103 -19.64 -2.88 -15.21
CA ILE A 103 -20.15 -2.25 -16.42
C ILE A 103 -19.21 -1.10 -16.77
N GLU A 104 -18.57 -1.19 -17.93
CA GLU A 104 -17.70 -0.14 -18.47
C GLU A 104 -18.43 0.60 -19.59
N ILE A 105 -18.55 1.93 -19.46
CA ILE A 105 -19.20 2.79 -20.46
C ILE A 105 -18.16 3.81 -20.95
N ASN A 106 -17.83 3.72 -22.24
CA ASN A 106 -16.98 4.72 -22.89
C ASN A 106 -17.85 5.88 -23.41
N TYR A 107 -17.78 7.02 -22.72
CA TYR A 107 -18.57 8.21 -23.06
C TYR A 107 -17.88 9.16 -24.05
N THR A 108 -16.63 8.93 -24.44
CA THR A 108 -15.87 9.85 -25.30
C THR A 108 -16.53 10.07 -26.66
N ASN A 109 -16.93 8.99 -27.33
CA ASN A 109 -17.54 9.06 -28.66
C ASN A 109 -19.01 9.52 -28.59
N ILE A 110 -19.72 9.14 -27.53
CA ILE A 110 -21.14 9.49 -27.35
C ILE A 110 -21.27 10.98 -27.02
N CYS A 111 -20.33 11.51 -26.23
CA CYS A 111 -20.25 12.91 -25.86
C CYS A 111 -19.26 13.70 -26.73
N ALA A 112 -19.07 13.31 -28.00
CA ALA A 112 -18.06 13.90 -28.89
C ALA A 112 -18.22 15.42 -29.06
N ASN A 113 -19.43 15.96 -28.97
CA ASN A 113 -19.66 17.41 -29.03
C ASN A 113 -19.00 18.13 -27.84
N CYS A 114 -19.10 17.57 -26.64
CA CYS A 114 -18.41 18.10 -25.47
C CYS A 114 -16.89 17.94 -25.61
N ALA A 115 -16.42 16.80 -26.12
CA ALA A 115 -14.99 16.59 -26.36
C ALA A 115 -14.41 17.64 -27.34
N LYS A 116 -15.09 17.88 -28.47
CA LYS A 116 -14.71 18.92 -29.46
C LYS A 116 -14.71 20.32 -28.86
N LEU A 117 -15.68 20.63 -27.99
CA LEU A 117 -15.73 21.92 -27.31
C LEU A 117 -14.48 22.14 -26.43
N ARG A 118 -13.95 21.07 -25.82
CA ARG A 118 -12.75 21.08 -24.96
C ARG A 118 -11.42 21.05 -25.70
N GLU A 119 -11.38 20.81 -27.01
CA GLU A 119 -10.15 20.96 -27.82
C GLU A 119 -9.63 22.41 -27.76
N ASN A 120 -10.54 23.37 -27.62
CA ASN A 120 -10.21 24.78 -27.45
C ASN A 120 -10.21 25.15 -25.97
N ALA A 121 -9.02 25.43 -25.41
CA ALA A 121 -8.84 25.79 -24.00
C ALA A 121 -9.64 27.02 -23.55
N ILE A 122 -10.04 27.90 -24.48
CA ILE A 122 -10.87 29.08 -24.19
C ILE A 122 -12.26 28.69 -23.67
N ASN A 123 -12.78 27.53 -24.09
CA ASN A 123 -14.11 27.06 -23.69
C ASN A 123 -14.09 26.29 -22.36
N PHE A 124 -13.10 26.51 -21.48
CA PHE A 124 -12.99 25.77 -20.22
C PHE A 124 -14.18 26.03 -19.27
N ASP A 125 -14.77 27.21 -19.36
CA ASP A 125 -15.89 27.69 -18.55
C ASP A 125 -17.26 27.26 -19.10
N LYS A 126 -17.36 26.94 -20.39
CA LYS A 126 -18.62 26.55 -21.01
C LYS A 126 -19.10 25.20 -20.49
N GLU A 127 -20.35 25.18 -20.05
CA GLU A 127 -21.04 23.96 -19.64
C GLU A 127 -21.42 23.12 -20.86
N CYS A 128 -21.25 21.80 -20.76
CA CYS A 128 -21.67 20.87 -21.78
C CYS A 128 -22.29 19.64 -21.11
N PHE A 129 -23.51 19.32 -21.51
CA PHE A 129 -24.28 18.21 -20.95
C PHE A 129 -24.33 17.06 -21.96
N CYS A 130 -24.15 15.85 -21.46
CA CYS A 130 -24.26 14.63 -22.24
C CYS A 130 -24.97 13.56 -21.40
N SER A 131 -25.85 12.78 -22.02
CA SER A 131 -26.62 11.72 -21.36
C SER A 131 -26.46 10.42 -22.12
N ILE A 132 -26.21 9.34 -21.39
CA ILE A 132 -25.94 8.03 -21.97
C ILE A 132 -26.90 7.02 -21.34
N PRO A 133 -27.88 6.50 -22.10
CA PRO A 133 -28.72 5.42 -21.62
C PRO A 133 -27.91 4.12 -21.59
N PHE A 134 -27.99 3.40 -20.49
CA PHE A 134 -27.45 2.05 -20.36
C PHE A 134 -28.40 1.20 -19.54
N TYR A 135 -28.27 -0.12 -19.67
CA TYR A 135 -29.06 -1.09 -18.93
C TYR A 135 -28.17 -1.96 -18.06
N LEU A 136 -28.69 -2.37 -16.91
CA LEU A 136 -28.05 -3.32 -16.00
C LEU A 136 -28.60 -4.72 -16.34
N PRO A 137 -27.79 -5.63 -16.91
CA PRO A 137 -28.26 -6.96 -17.27
C PRO A 137 -28.61 -7.81 -16.03
N GLU A 138 -27.93 -7.56 -14.92
CA GLU A 138 -28.11 -8.25 -13.65
C GLU A 138 -28.07 -7.25 -12.49
N THR A 139 -28.68 -7.63 -11.36
CA THR A 139 -28.63 -6.83 -10.13
C THR A 139 -27.23 -6.85 -9.51
N MET A 140 -26.68 -5.68 -9.21
CA MET A 140 -25.40 -5.57 -8.48
C MET A 140 -25.65 -5.77 -6.98
N GLN A 141 -25.05 -6.80 -6.41
CA GLN A 141 -25.20 -7.14 -4.98
C GLN A 141 -24.07 -6.53 -4.16
N GLY A 142 -24.39 -6.03 -2.96
CA GLY A 142 -23.42 -5.43 -2.04
C GLY A 142 -23.10 -3.96 -2.32
N ASN A 143 -21.88 -3.53 -1.95
CA ASN A 143 -21.45 -2.15 -2.13
C ASN A 143 -21.04 -1.90 -3.58
N VAL A 144 -21.68 -0.92 -4.22
CA VAL A 144 -21.39 -0.50 -5.60
C VAL A 144 -20.43 0.69 -5.56
N TYR A 145 -19.39 0.61 -6.39
CA TYR A 145 -18.40 1.67 -6.54
C TYR A 145 -18.42 2.18 -7.97
N MET A 146 -18.25 3.48 -8.12
CA MET A 146 -18.16 4.14 -9.42
C MET A 146 -16.73 4.61 -9.63
N TYR A 147 -16.13 4.21 -10.74
CA TYR A 147 -14.79 4.62 -11.14
C TYR A 147 -14.84 5.34 -12.48
N TYR A 148 -13.97 6.32 -12.65
CA TYR A 148 -13.68 6.92 -13.96
C TYR A 148 -12.35 6.38 -14.47
N LYS A 149 -12.27 6.12 -15.77
CA LYS A 149 -11.11 5.52 -16.42
C LYS A 149 -10.60 6.46 -17.50
N LEU A 150 -9.34 6.85 -17.39
CA LEU A 150 -8.68 7.74 -18.34
C LEU A 150 -7.74 6.92 -19.23
N TYR A 151 -7.79 7.16 -20.53
CA TYR A 151 -6.89 6.56 -21.52
C TYR A 151 -5.96 7.62 -22.10
N GLY A 152 -4.70 7.25 -22.37
CA GLY A 152 -3.69 8.17 -22.90
C GLY A 152 -3.19 9.23 -21.91
N PHE A 153 -3.54 9.11 -20.62
CA PHE A 153 -3.10 10.04 -19.58
C PHE A 153 -1.96 9.46 -18.74
N HIS A 154 -0.73 9.88 -19.03
CA HIS A 154 0.50 9.34 -18.43
C HIS A 154 0.83 9.96 -17.07
N GLN A 155 0.09 9.58 -16.03
CA GLN A 155 0.33 10.03 -14.65
C GLN A 155 1.67 9.57 -14.07
N ASN A 156 2.29 8.54 -14.65
CA ASN A 156 3.55 7.97 -14.19
C ASN A 156 4.80 8.66 -14.76
N LEU A 157 4.64 9.73 -15.54
CA LEU A 157 5.77 10.49 -16.06
C LEU A 157 6.55 11.15 -14.90
N TYR A 158 7.87 10.98 -14.86
CA TYR A 158 8.72 11.45 -13.75
C TYR A 158 8.50 12.93 -13.39
N HIS A 159 8.53 13.83 -14.38
CA HIS A 159 8.30 15.25 -14.14
C HIS A 159 6.87 15.57 -13.70
N TYR A 160 5.88 14.78 -14.14
CA TYR A 160 4.50 14.95 -13.72
C TYR A 160 4.34 14.57 -12.24
N ILE A 161 4.90 13.43 -11.83
CA ILE A 161 4.88 12.96 -10.43
C ILE A 161 5.55 13.98 -9.48
N LEU A 162 6.65 14.59 -9.91
CA LEU A 162 7.39 15.57 -9.12
C LEU A 162 6.72 16.94 -9.06
N SER A 163 5.86 17.28 -10.03
CA SER A 163 5.22 18.59 -10.13
C SER A 163 4.09 18.77 -9.10
N ARG A 164 4.48 18.92 -7.83
CA ARG A 164 3.61 19.19 -6.67
C ARG A 164 4.42 19.78 -5.52
N SER A 165 3.74 20.44 -4.58
CA SER A 165 4.33 20.87 -3.31
C SER A 165 3.72 20.12 -2.14
N ASN A 166 4.50 19.24 -1.51
CA ASN A 166 4.04 18.51 -0.33
C ASN A 166 3.79 19.45 0.88
N SER A 167 4.55 20.55 0.98
CA SER A 167 4.39 21.51 2.08
C SER A 167 3.08 22.28 1.99
N GLN A 168 2.66 22.64 0.77
CA GLN A 168 1.33 23.22 0.51
C GLN A 168 0.22 22.23 0.84
N LEU A 169 0.33 20.98 0.35
CA LEU A 169 -0.68 19.94 0.54
C LEU A 169 -0.86 19.55 2.02
N MET A 170 0.20 19.65 2.82
CA MET A 170 0.16 19.48 4.28
C MET A 170 -0.29 20.74 5.05
N GLY A 171 -0.63 21.84 4.36
CA GLY A 171 -1.05 23.10 5.00
C GLY A 171 0.05 23.79 5.82
N ARG A 172 1.33 23.47 5.60
CA ARG A 172 2.47 24.02 6.36
C ARG A 172 2.98 25.32 5.79
N ASN A 173 3.33 25.33 4.50
CA ASN A 173 3.82 26.52 3.82
C ASN A 173 3.14 26.66 2.44
N ILE A 174 2.20 27.60 2.36
CA ILE A 174 1.43 27.88 1.14
C ILE A 174 2.32 28.50 0.04
N LYS A 175 3.43 29.16 0.41
CA LYS A 175 4.31 29.84 -0.54
C LYS A 175 5.38 28.94 -1.16
N ASP A 176 5.48 27.69 -0.70
CA ASP A 176 6.44 26.72 -1.20
C ASP A 176 6.01 26.18 -2.57
N VAL A 177 6.64 26.70 -3.63
CA VAL A 177 6.31 26.35 -5.03
C VAL A 177 7.53 25.81 -5.79
N GLU A 178 8.64 25.48 -5.12
CA GLU A 178 9.90 25.14 -5.81
C GLU A 178 9.77 23.92 -6.74
N GLY A 179 9.06 22.88 -6.29
CA GLY A 179 8.84 21.63 -7.02
C GLY A 179 7.78 21.70 -8.13
N CYS A 180 7.02 22.80 -8.25
CA CYS A 180 5.83 22.85 -9.10
C CYS A 180 6.07 23.17 -10.59
N GLY A 181 7.33 23.16 -11.05
CA GLY A 181 7.67 23.34 -12.48
C GLY A 181 7.18 24.66 -13.06
N SER A 182 6.35 24.60 -14.12
CA SER A 182 5.75 25.80 -14.74
C SER A 182 4.49 26.29 -14.00
N PHE A 183 3.89 25.47 -13.14
CA PHE A 183 2.61 25.75 -12.47
C PHE A 183 2.81 26.35 -11.08
N LYS A 184 3.77 27.26 -10.93
CA LYS A 184 4.20 27.81 -9.64
C LYS A 184 3.42 29.05 -9.23
N LYS A 185 3.27 29.99 -10.17
CA LYS A 185 2.76 31.33 -9.93
C LYS A 185 1.89 31.76 -11.09
N THR A 186 0.88 32.57 -10.78
CA THR A 186 0.06 33.27 -11.78
C THR A 186 0.89 34.37 -12.46
N HIS A 187 0.41 34.93 -13.57
CA HIS A 187 1.03 36.07 -14.26
C HIS A 187 1.36 37.24 -13.35
N ASN A 188 0.56 37.46 -12.30
CA ASN A 188 0.74 38.55 -11.32
C ASN A 188 1.80 38.25 -10.24
N GLY A 189 2.50 37.11 -10.31
CA GLY A 189 3.52 36.69 -9.35
C GLY A 189 2.97 36.01 -8.08
N THR A 190 1.65 35.93 -7.92
CA THR A 190 0.99 35.24 -6.81
C THR A 190 1.21 33.72 -6.91
N PRO A 191 1.64 33.03 -5.83
CA PRO A 191 1.80 31.58 -5.83
C PRO A 191 0.44 30.88 -6.02
N ILE A 192 0.40 29.92 -6.94
CA ILE A 192 -0.79 29.07 -7.16
C ILE A 192 -0.90 28.09 -6.00
N CYS A 193 -2.11 27.86 -5.48
CA CYS A 193 -2.33 26.87 -4.44
C CYS A 193 -3.63 26.07 -4.66
N PRO A 194 -3.56 24.74 -4.81
CA PRO A 194 -2.35 23.90 -4.88
C PRO A 194 -1.57 24.08 -6.20
N CYS A 195 -0.24 24.18 -6.13
CA CYS A 195 0.62 24.28 -7.30
C CYS A 195 0.95 22.90 -7.92
N GLY A 196 1.33 22.92 -9.19
CA GLY A 196 1.88 21.75 -9.90
C GLY A 196 0.95 21.15 -10.95
N ALA A 197 1.53 20.36 -11.85
CA ALA A 197 0.83 19.75 -12.97
C ALA A 197 -0.30 18.82 -12.51
N ILE A 198 -0.09 18.08 -11.41
CA ILE A 198 -1.07 17.12 -10.88
C ILE A 198 -2.38 17.81 -10.49
N ALA A 199 -2.29 18.95 -9.81
CA ALA A 199 -3.45 19.72 -9.41
C ALA A 199 -4.09 20.46 -10.60
N ASN A 200 -3.27 20.97 -11.51
CA ASN A 200 -3.74 21.71 -12.69
C ASN A 200 -4.56 20.83 -13.65
N SER A 201 -4.21 19.55 -13.78
CA SER A 201 -4.95 18.59 -14.61
C SER A 201 -5.90 17.71 -13.79
N MET A 202 -6.56 18.28 -12.77
CA MET A 202 -7.57 17.57 -12.00
C MET A 202 -8.79 17.26 -12.88
N PHE A 203 -9.32 16.05 -12.76
CA PHE A 203 -10.53 15.63 -13.43
C PHE A 203 -11.73 16.45 -12.94
N ASN A 204 -12.49 17.05 -13.86
CA ASN A 204 -13.55 18.01 -13.56
C ASN A 204 -14.93 17.64 -14.11
N ASP A 205 -15.11 16.45 -14.72
CA ASP A 205 -16.44 16.03 -15.15
C ASP A 205 -17.29 15.70 -13.92
N THR A 206 -18.56 16.14 -13.96
CA THR A 206 -19.56 15.79 -12.96
C THR A 206 -20.47 14.72 -13.54
N ILE A 207 -20.44 13.54 -12.92
CA ILE A 207 -21.26 12.41 -13.36
C ILE A 207 -22.47 12.29 -12.46
N ILE A 208 -23.66 12.08 -13.04
CA ILE A 208 -24.92 11.94 -12.33
C ILE A 208 -25.61 10.68 -12.84
N LEU A 209 -25.92 9.76 -11.92
CA LEU A 209 -26.65 8.54 -12.24
C LEU A 209 -28.15 8.72 -11.96
N LEU A 210 -28.95 8.36 -12.94
CA LEU A 210 -30.41 8.41 -12.93
C LEU A 210 -30.94 7.04 -13.31
N TYR A 211 -31.93 6.53 -12.59
CA TYR A 211 -32.66 5.32 -12.97
C TYR A 211 -34.12 5.63 -13.27
N ASN A 212 -34.73 4.84 -14.16
CA ASN A 212 -36.09 5.00 -14.63
C ASN A 212 -36.93 3.79 -14.21
N LEU A 213 -38.07 4.03 -13.54
CA LEU A 213 -39.00 2.96 -13.12
C LEU A 213 -40.15 2.75 -14.10
N ASN A 214 -40.77 3.84 -14.58
CA ASN A 214 -42.03 3.82 -15.35
C ASN A 214 -41.97 4.77 -16.56
N SER A 215 -40.86 4.75 -17.30
CA SER A 215 -40.58 5.51 -18.53
C SER A 215 -40.61 7.05 -18.44
N SER A 216 -41.25 7.67 -17.45
CA SER A 216 -41.44 9.14 -17.37
C SER A 216 -40.79 9.82 -16.17
N ILE A 217 -40.30 9.07 -15.17
CA ILE A 217 -39.72 9.63 -13.95
C ILE A 217 -38.28 9.16 -13.80
N TYR A 218 -37.35 10.12 -13.77
CA TYR A 218 -35.94 9.89 -13.47
C TYR A 218 -35.68 10.14 -11.99
N ILE A 219 -35.18 9.11 -11.30
CA ILE A 219 -34.80 9.21 -9.89
C ILE A 219 -33.28 9.20 -9.80
N LYS A 220 -32.73 10.16 -9.05
CA LYS A 220 -31.28 10.27 -8.82
C LYS A 220 -30.80 9.17 -7.89
N VAL A 221 -29.78 8.43 -8.34
CA VAL A 221 -29.07 7.48 -7.48
C VAL A 221 -28.22 8.28 -6.49
N PRO A 222 -28.38 8.10 -5.17
CA PRO A 222 -27.57 8.81 -4.19
C PRO A 222 -26.13 8.29 -4.24
N MET A 223 -25.17 9.19 -4.49
CA MET A 223 -23.74 8.88 -4.50
C MET A 223 -23.06 9.50 -3.29
N LEU A 224 -22.23 8.71 -2.61
CA LEU A 224 -21.46 9.15 -1.45
C LEU A 224 -20.13 9.75 -1.90
N SER A 225 -19.90 11.03 -1.63
CA SER A 225 -18.62 11.70 -1.88
C SER A 225 -17.64 11.61 -0.69
N ARG A 226 -18.07 11.01 0.43
CA ARG A 226 -17.28 10.86 1.66
C ARG A 226 -16.83 9.41 1.82
N GLY A 227 -15.64 9.20 2.36
CA GLY A 227 -15.11 7.86 2.61
C GLY A 227 -14.47 7.18 1.39
N ILE A 228 -14.20 7.96 0.33
CA ILE A 228 -13.57 7.48 -0.91
C ILE A 228 -12.03 7.59 -0.91
N THR A 229 -11.46 8.22 0.12
CA THR A 229 -10.00 8.39 0.27
C THR A 229 -9.45 7.49 1.38
N TRP A 230 -8.17 7.14 1.25
CA TRP A 230 -7.45 6.45 2.31
C TRP A 230 -7.45 7.25 3.61
N TRP A 231 -7.53 6.55 4.73
CA TRP A 231 -7.55 7.17 6.06
C TRP A 231 -6.32 8.06 6.29
N THR A 232 -5.14 7.60 5.88
CA THR A 232 -3.88 8.36 6.00
C THR A 232 -3.90 9.64 5.17
N ASP A 233 -4.49 9.61 3.97
CA ASP A 233 -4.57 10.78 3.12
C ASP A 233 -5.50 11.83 3.74
N LYS A 234 -6.67 11.40 4.22
CA LYS A 234 -7.67 12.30 4.82
C LYS A 234 -7.24 12.93 6.14
N TYR A 235 -6.55 12.20 7.01
CA TYR A 235 -6.30 12.64 8.39
C TYR A 235 -4.84 13.01 8.68
N ILE A 236 -3.88 12.60 7.86
CA ILE A 236 -2.45 12.83 8.12
C ILE A 236 -1.84 13.71 7.02
N LYS A 237 -1.93 13.26 5.76
CA LYS A 237 -1.13 13.79 4.65
C LYS A 237 -1.67 15.12 4.11
N PHE A 238 -2.98 15.25 3.97
CA PHE A 238 -3.60 16.47 3.45
C PHE A 238 -4.27 17.23 4.57
N GLN A 239 -3.89 18.51 4.73
CA GLN A 239 -4.44 19.36 5.78
C GLN A 239 -4.65 20.77 5.24
N ASN A 240 -5.74 21.39 5.69
CA ASN A 240 -5.95 22.81 5.43
C ASN A 240 -4.94 23.63 6.25
N PRO A 241 -4.44 24.76 5.71
CA PRO A 241 -3.55 25.63 6.46
C PRO A 241 -4.25 26.23 7.68
N LYS A 242 -3.46 26.57 8.70
CA LYS A 242 -3.96 27.09 9.99
C LYS A 242 -4.34 28.58 9.96
N SER A 243 -4.26 29.26 8.81
CA SER A 243 -4.54 30.69 8.70
C SER A 243 -6.04 30.98 8.79
N ILE A 244 -6.40 32.05 9.51
CA ILE A 244 -7.78 32.51 9.76
C ILE A 244 -8.48 32.99 8.48
N ASP A 245 -7.72 33.53 7.52
CA ASP A 245 -8.25 34.00 6.24
C ASP A 245 -7.85 33.06 5.10
N LEU A 246 -8.57 31.94 4.97
CA LEU A 246 -8.39 31.02 3.84
C LEU A 246 -8.62 31.70 2.48
N PRO A 247 -9.65 32.56 2.27
CA PRO A 247 -9.90 33.15 0.95
C PRO A 247 -8.83 34.13 0.46
N SER A 248 -8.04 34.74 1.36
CA SER A 248 -6.94 35.63 0.98
C SER A 248 -5.62 34.88 0.75
N ALA A 249 -5.54 33.63 1.20
CA ALA A 249 -4.39 32.75 1.02
C ALA A 249 -4.43 31.93 -0.29
N PHE A 250 -5.62 31.75 -0.88
CA PHE A 250 -5.82 31.10 -2.17
C PHE A 250 -6.28 32.15 -3.18
N ALA A 251 -5.43 32.45 -4.17
CA ALA A 251 -5.78 33.25 -5.33
C ALA A 251 -5.86 32.36 -6.57
#